data_AF-A0A1W1E6W9-F1
#
_entry.id   AF-A0A1W1E6W9-F1
#
_cell.length_a   1.000
_cell.length_b   1.000
_cell.length_c   1.000
_cell.angle_alpha   90.00
_cell.angle_beta   90.00
_cell.angle_gamma   90.00
#
_symmetry.space_group_name_H-M   'P 1'
#
loop_
_entity.id
_entity.type
_entity.pdbx_description
1 polymer ?
#
loop_
_entity_poly.entity_id
_entity_poly.type
_entity_poly.pdbx_seq_one_letter_code
_entity_poly.pdbx_strand_id
1 'polypeptide(L)' 'MSIFMIGIMSFVVTYLNIGWTEQTIDKWLSSFGIAWLVGFPLLYIFSPIFKKRVVKSLSK' A
#
# COMPACT_ATOMS: atom_id res chain seq x y z
N MET A 1 13.07 -10.71 7.56
CA MET A 1 12.60 -11.68 6.55
C MET A 1 11.75 -11.04 5.43
N SER A 2 11.00 -9.95 5.65
CA SER A 2 10.02 -9.45 4.64
C SER A 2 10.33 -8.09 3.99
N ILE A 3 11.21 -7.27 4.57
CA ILE A 3 11.52 -5.92 4.04
C ILE A 3 12.21 -5.98 2.67
N PHE A 4 13.14 -6.91 2.49
CA PHE A 4 13.85 -7.08 1.22
C PHE A 4 12.90 -7.54 0.10
N MET A 5 11.98 -8.46 0.42
CA MET A 5 10.97 -8.95 -0.53
C MET A 5 9.96 -7.86 -0.91
N ILE A 6 9.47 -7.10 0.08
CA ILE A 6 8.54 -5.97 -0.15
C ILE A 6 9.23 -4.85 -0.93
N GLY A 7 10.50 -4.57 -0.64
CA GLY A 7 11.30 -3.58 -1.38
C GLY A 7 11.44 -3.95 -2.85
N ILE A 8 11.84 -5.19 -3.14
CA ILE A 8 12.00 -5.68 -4.52
C ILE A 8 10.65 -5.73 -5.25
N MET A 9 9.59 -6.26 -4.65
CA MET A 9 8.28 -6.32 -5.29
C MET A 9 7.70 -4.93 -5.58
N SER A 10 7.88 -3.98 -4.65
CA SER A 10 7.45 -2.59 -4.83
C SER A 10 8.24 -1.90 -5.95
N PHE A 11 9.54 -2.17 -6.05
CA PHE A 11 10.39 -1.68 -7.14
C PHE A 11 9.97 -2.27 -8.49
N VAL A 12 9.72 -3.58 -8.56
CA VAL A 12 9.28 -4.28 -9.78
C VAL A 12 7.92 -3.77 -10.26
N VAL A 13 6.95 -3.54 -9.36
CA VAL A 13 5.64 -2.98 -9.72
C VAL A 13 5.77 -1.57 -10.28
N THR A 14 6.66 -0.76 -9.71
CA THR A 14 6.93 0.60 -10.20
C THR A 14 7.62 0.57 -11.56
N TYR A 15 8.58 -0.33 -11.71
CA TYR A 15 9.25 -0.59 -12.98
C TYR A 15 8.27 -1.00 -14.09
N LEU A 16 7.32 -1.90 -13.79
CA LEU A 16 6.31 -2.36 -14.75
C LEU A 16 5.27 -1.29 -15.11
N ASN A 17 4.91 -0.39 -14.19
CA ASN A 17 3.90 0.64 -14.45
C ASN A 17 4.45 1.85 -15.22
N ILE A 18 5.72 2.20 -15.02
CA ILE A 18 6.30 3.46 -15.53
C ILE A 18 7.38 3.21 -16.61
N GLY A 19 7.99 2.02 -16.65
CA GLY A 19 9.13 1.70 -17.52
C GLY A 19 10.48 2.20 -16.96
N TRP A 20 11.61 1.73 -17.51
CA TRP A 20 12.95 2.20 -17.06
C TRP A 20 13.15 3.65 -17.51
N THR A 21 13.02 4.59 -16.58
CA THR A 21 13.33 6.01 -16.77
C THR A 21 14.25 6.48 -15.66
N GLU A 22 15.03 7.54 -15.87
CA GLU A 22 15.95 8.07 -14.83
C GLU A 22 15.21 8.45 -13.54
N GLN A 23 13.92 8.77 -13.62
CA GLN A 23 13.06 9.16 -12.50
C GLN A 23 12.36 7.97 -11.80
N THR A 24 12.63 6.73 -12.20
CA THR A 24 11.89 5.56 -11.69
C THR A 24 12.07 5.39 -10.18
N ILE A 25 13.29 5.60 -9.69
CA ILE A 25 13.59 5.50 -8.26
C ILE A 25 12.91 6.64 -7.48
N ASP A 26 12.94 7.87 -7.99
CA ASP A 26 12.26 9.01 -7.36
C ASP A 26 10.74 8.81 -7.31
N LYS A 27 10.14 8.35 -8.40
CA LYS A 27 8.71 8.03 -8.46
C LYS A 27 8.35 6.87 -7.55
N TRP A 28 9.21 5.85 -7.42
CA TRP A 28 9.01 4.75 -6.49
C TRP A 28 8.94 5.23 -5.04
N LEU A 29 9.94 6.00 -4.62
CA LEU A 29 10.03 6.52 -3.26
C LEU A 29 8.86 7.45 -2.93
N SER A 30 8.52 8.35 -3.86
CA SER A 30 7.40 9.27 -3.73
C SER A 30 6.05 8.53 -3.67
N SER A 31 5.84 7.53 -4.54
CA SER A 31 4.63 6.71 -4.54
C SER A 31 4.48 5.91 -3.26
N PHE A 32 5.58 5.38 -2.71
CA PHE A 32 5.56 4.69 -1.43
C PHE A 32 5.14 5.62 -0.28
N GLY A 33 5.68 6.85 -0.27
CA GLY A 33 5.28 7.89 0.69
C GLY A 33 3.81 8.26 0.57
N ILE A 34 3.30 8.48 -0.65
CA ILE A 34 1.89 8.80 -0.90
C ILE A 34 0.98 7.64 -0.51
N ALA A 35 1.34 6.40 -0.87
CA ALA A 35 0.57 5.22 -0.49
C ALA A 35 0.46 5.06 1.02
N TRP A 36 1.53 5.38 1.76
CA TRP A 36 1.50 5.37 3.23
C TRP A 36 0.62 6.51 3.79
N LEU A 37 0.77 7.72 3.25
CA LEU A 37 -0.02 8.91 3.64
C LEU A 37 -1.52 8.76 3.39
N VAL A 38 -1.90 8.07 2.32
CA VAL A 38 -3.30 7.78 1.97
C VAL A 38 -3.80 6.53 2.72
N GLY A 39 -2.98 5.49 2.77
CA GLY A 39 -3.34 4.20 3.38
C GLY A 39 -3.57 4.29 4.89
N PHE A 40 -2.78 5.10 5.61
CA PHE A 40 -2.92 5.27 7.06
C PHE A 40 -4.27 5.86 7.50
N PRO A 41 -4.73 7.03 7.00
CA PRO A 41 -6.04 7.57 7.34
C PRO A 41 -7.17 6.68 6.82
N LEU A 42 -6.99 6.02 5.66
CA LEU A 42 -7.95 5.04 5.16
C LEU A 42 -8.10 3.88 6.14
N LEU A 43 -7.01 3.25 6.58
CA LEU A 43 -7.04 2.19 7.59
C LEU A 43 -7.65 2.67 8.90
N TYR A 44 -7.32 3.88 9.36
CA TYR A 44 -7.85 4.41 10.62
C TYR A 44 -9.38 4.58 10.57
N ILE A 45 -9.91 5.06 9.45
CA ILE A 45 -11.36 5.24 9.25
C ILE A 45 -12.05 3.91 8.98
N PHE A 46 -11.48 3.07 8.11
CA PHE A 46 -12.12 1.83 7.67
C PHE A 46 -11.97 0.69 8.67
N SER A 47 -10.92 0.63 9.47
CA SER A 47 -10.72 -0.42 10.50
C SER A 47 -11.93 -0.57 11.46
N PRO A 48 -12.47 0.51 12.08
CA PRO A 48 -13.65 0.37 12.93
C PRO A 48 -14.91 0.00 12.13
N ILE A 49 -15.01 0.41 10.86
CA ILE A 49 -16.15 0.07 9.99
C ILE A 49 -16.12 -1.42 9.65
N PHE A 50 -14.98 -1.94 9.21
CA PHE A 50 -14.79 -3.37 8.93
C PHE A 50 -15.04 -4.20 10.17
N LYS A 51 -14.50 -3.82 11.34
CA LYS A 51 -14.74 -4.52 12.60
C LYS A 51 -16.24 -4.61 12.91
N LYS A 52 -16.99 -3.50 12.80
CA LYS A 52 -18.44 -3.49 13.01
C LYS A 52 -19.19 -4.37 12.01
N ARG A 53 -18.81 -4.36 10.73
CA ARG A 53 -19.48 -5.11 9.67
C ARG A 53 -19.20 -6.62 9.75
N VAL A 54 -17.95 -6.99 10.02
CA VAL A 54 -17.54 -8.40 10.19
C VAL A 54 -18.20 -9.01 11.41
N VAL A 55 -18.19 -8.31 12.56
CA VAL A 55 -18.87 -8.80 13.78
C VAL A 55 -20.38 -8.95 13.56
N LYS A 56 -21.01 -7.99 12.87
CA LYS A 56 -22.44 -8.10 12.53
C LYS A 56 -22.74 -9.26 11.56
N SER A 57 -21.81 -9.57 10.65
CA SER A 57 -21.97 -10.69 9.71
C SER A 57 -21.75 -12.06 10.35
N LEU A 58 -20.93 -12.14 11.40
CA LEU A 58 -20.66 -13.39 12.14
C LEU A 58 -21.73 -13.69 13.21
N SER A 59 -22.52 -12.69 13.59
CA SER A 59 -23.61 -12.82 14.59
C SER A 59 -24.97 -13.19 13.97
N LYS A 60 -25.03 -13.49 12.66
CA LYS A 60 -26.26 -13.83 11.94
C LYS A 60 -26.18 -15.27 11.43
#